data_AF-A0A1Y6GD94-F1
#
_entry.id   AF-A0A1Y6GD94-F1
#
_cell.length_a   1.000
_cell.length_b   1.000
_cell.length_c   1.000
_cell.angle_alpha   90.00
_cell.angle_beta   90.00
_cell.angle_gamma   90.00
#
_symmetry.space_group_name_H-M   'P 1'
#
loop_
_entity.id
_entity.type
_entity.pdbx_description
1 polymer ?
#
loop_
_entity_poly.entity_id
_entity_poly.type
_entity_poly.pdbx_seq_one_letter_code
_entity_poly.pdbx_strand_id
1 'polypeptide(L)'
;MSKIIFNEIQMKLLEQNPNVQHVSDRSIAYKPEFKVEAIKENSNGKGPAQIFIEHGFDLEMIGSDKPSECLKRWRKTFEQFGEDGFFTERRGKASTGRPSSKPLSVEDNLKKAEARIKFLEAELEFLKKLDELERQAKKKKK
;
A
#
# COMPACT_ATOMS: atom_id res chain seq x y z
N MET A 1 -2.54 -8.99 15.53
CA MET A 1 -3.71 -8.22 16.01
C MET A 1 -3.45 -7.88 17.46
N SER A 2 -3.57 -6.61 17.89
CA SER A 2 -3.44 -6.30 19.31
C SER A 2 -4.59 -6.93 20.08
N LYS A 3 -4.31 -7.40 21.29
CA LYS A 3 -5.32 -7.94 22.20
C LYS A 3 -6.08 -6.81 22.95
N ILE A 4 -5.63 -5.56 22.80
CA ILE A 4 -6.21 -4.38 23.43
C ILE A 4 -7.56 -4.08 22.76
N ILE A 5 -8.60 -3.94 23.58
CA ILE A 5 -9.92 -3.45 23.20
C ILE A 5 -10.14 -2.14 23.94
N PHE A 6 -10.47 -1.08 23.20
CA PHE A 6 -10.71 0.24 23.75
C PHE A 6 -12.11 0.33 24.35
N ASN A 7 -12.20 0.90 25.54
CA ASN A 7 -13.48 1.27 26.14
C ASN A 7 -14.02 2.57 25.53
N GLU A 8 -15.31 2.84 25.68
CA GLU A 8 -15.97 4.05 25.14
C GLU A 8 -15.29 5.35 25.58
N ILE A 9 -14.84 5.41 26.84
CA ILE A 9 -14.14 6.58 27.39
C ILE A 9 -12.77 6.75 26.69
N GLN A 10 -12.04 5.66 26.48
CA GLN A 10 -10.74 5.69 25.79
C GLN A 10 -10.90 6.07 24.32
N MET A 11 -11.94 5.56 23.65
CA MET A 11 -12.26 5.93 22.27
C MET A 11 -12.53 7.43 22.17
N LYS A 12 -13.39 7.98 23.04
CA LYS A 12 -13.68 9.43 23.07
C LYS A 12 -12.43 10.27 23.34
N LEU A 13 -11.56 9.83 24.25
CA LEU A 13 -10.30 10.54 24.52
C LEU A 13 -9.37 10.54 23.32
N LEU A 14 -9.23 9.39 22.64
CA LEU A 14 -8.40 9.27 21.44
C LEU A 14 -8.97 10.08 20.26
N GLU A 15 -10.30 10.14 20.13
CA GLU A 15 -10.97 10.94 19.09
C GLU A 15 -10.82 12.45 19.28
N GLN A 16 -10.50 12.93 20.48
CA GLN A 16 -10.18 14.34 20.72
C GLN A 16 -8.82 14.75 20.13
N ASN A 17 -7.92 13.79 19.87
CA ASN A 17 -6.60 14.09 19.35
C ASN A 17 -6.68 14.50 17.86
N PRO A 18 -6.10 15.66 17.46
CA PRO A 18 -6.17 16.15 16.08
C PRO A 18 -5.52 15.22 15.05
N ASN A 19 -4.62 14.31 15.46
CA ASN A 19 -3.91 13.37 14.59
C ASN A 19 -4.70 12.08 14.33
N VAL A 20 -5.85 11.90 14.99
CA VAL A 20 -6.74 10.76 14.84
C VAL A 20 -7.84 11.08 13.84
N GLN A 21 -8.14 10.13 12.95
CA GLN A 21 -9.23 10.21 11.98
C GLN A 21 -10.52 9.58 12.55
N HIS A 22 -10.40 8.39 13.14
CA HIS A 22 -11.50 7.70 13.84
C HIS A 22 -10.92 6.56 14.70
N VAL A 23 -11.63 6.17 15.75
CA VAL A 23 -11.23 5.06 16.63
C VAL A 23 -12.33 4.01 16.64
N SER A 24 -11.94 2.78 16.37
CA SER A 24 -12.77 1.58 16.55
C SER A 24 -12.38 0.87 17.85
N ASP A 25 -13.21 -0.09 18.28
CA ASP A 25 -12.96 -0.94 19.45
C ASP A 25 -11.55 -1.57 19.49
N ARG A 26 -10.94 -1.86 18.34
CA ARG A 26 -9.66 -2.58 18.24
C ARG A 26 -8.56 -1.82 17.50
N SER A 27 -8.88 -0.69 16.86
CA SER A 27 -7.91 -0.01 16.01
C SER A 27 -8.14 1.49 15.92
N ILE A 28 -7.03 2.22 15.79
CA ILE A 28 -7.01 3.67 15.62
C ILE A 28 -6.69 3.95 14.15
N ALA A 29 -7.57 4.67 13.47
CA ALA A 29 -7.30 5.21 12.15
C ALA A 29 -6.61 6.56 12.31
N TYR A 30 -5.37 6.65 11.86
CA TYR A 30 -4.58 7.88 11.90
C TYR A 30 -4.79 8.71 10.63
N LYS A 31 -4.74 10.02 10.79
CA LYS A 31 -4.81 10.96 9.67
C LYS A 31 -3.62 10.79 8.71
N PRO A 32 -3.83 10.92 7.38
CA PRO A 32 -2.74 10.84 6.40
C PRO A 32 -1.59 11.82 6.69
N GLU A 33 -1.92 13.04 7.09
CA GLU A 33 -0.96 14.12 7.37
C GLU A 33 -0.01 13.72 8.51
N PHE A 34 -0.56 13.18 9.60
CA PHE A 34 0.23 12.69 10.73
C PHE A 34 1.15 11.53 10.34
N LYS A 35 0.72 10.63 9.45
CA LYS A 35 1.56 9.50 8.99
C LYS A 35 2.82 10.01 8.27
N VAL A 36 2.65 11.02 7.43
CA VAL A 36 3.75 11.64 6.69
C VAL A 36 4.70 12.36 7.64
N GLU A 37 4.16 13.17 8.56
CA GLU A 37 4.96 13.89 9.55
C GLU A 37 5.75 12.92 10.44
N ALA A 38 5.10 11.87 10.95
CA ALA A 38 5.75 10.86 11.77
C ALA A 38 6.90 10.13 11.05
N ILE A 39 6.79 9.89 9.73
CA ILE A 39 7.89 9.31 8.94
C ILE A 39 9.05 10.29 8.78
N LYS A 40 8.76 11.57 8.55
CA LYS A 40 9.77 12.63 8.42
C LYS A 40 10.52 12.81 9.74
N GLU A 41 9.80 12.91 10.84
CA GLU A 41 10.37 12.99 12.19
C GLU A 41 11.21 11.77 12.56
N ASN A 42 10.74 10.56 12.22
CA ASN A 42 11.52 9.35 12.45
C ASN A 42 12.79 9.31 11.57
N SER A 43 12.73 9.85 10.36
CA SER A 43 13.92 9.98 9.47
C SER A 43 14.94 10.98 10.03
N ASN A 44 14.48 11.98 10.78
CA ASN A 44 15.32 12.92 11.51
C ASN A 44 15.93 12.34 12.81
N GLY A 45 15.67 11.06 13.12
CA GLY A 45 16.27 10.36 14.25
C GLY A 45 15.43 10.31 15.53
N LYS A 46 14.19 10.85 15.52
CA LYS A 46 13.28 10.69 16.67
C LYS A 46 12.78 9.25 16.77
N GLY A 47 12.69 8.76 18.00
CA GLY A 47 12.16 7.42 18.29
C GLY A 47 10.64 7.33 18.09
N PRO A 48 10.09 6.15 17.73
CA PRO A 48 8.66 5.93 17.55
C PRO A 48 7.81 6.38 18.74
N ALA A 49 8.20 5.99 19.95
CA ALA A 49 7.49 6.31 21.18
C ALA A 49 7.45 7.83 21.42
N GLN A 50 8.59 8.50 21.21
CA GLN A 50 8.73 9.94 21.38
C GLN A 50 7.79 10.72 20.45
N ILE A 51 7.74 10.36 19.18
CA ILE A 51 6.85 11.01 18.19
C ILE A 51 5.39 10.91 18.64
N PHE A 52 4.96 9.73 19.11
CA PHE A 52 3.58 9.56 19.54
C PHE A 52 3.26 10.35 20.83
N ILE A 53 4.18 10.41 21.80
CA ILE A 53 4.01 11.22 23.01
C ILE A 53 3.90 12.71 22.65
N GLU A 54 4.80 13.22 21.80
CA GLU A 54 4.81 14.64 21.39
C GLU A 54 3.52 15.03 20.65
N HIS A 55 2.96 14.09 19.90
CA HIS A 55 1.68 14.25 19.20
C HIS A 55 0.45 13.92 20.05
N GLY A 56 0.61 13.82 21.38
CA GLY A 56 -0.48 13.72 22.35
C GLY A 56 -1.09 12.33 22.49
N PHE A 57 -0.35 11.27 22.20
CA PHE A 57 -0.79 9.89 22.43
C PHE A 57 -0.23 9.33 23.74
N ASP A 58 -1.11 8.69 24.50
CA ASP A 58 -0.74 7.93 25.69
C ASP A 58 -0.32 6.49 25.30
N LEU A 59 0.96 6.17 25.53
CA LEU A 59 1.56 4.86 25.24
C LEU A 59 1.03 3.73 26.12
N GLU A 60 0.59 4.03 27.35
CA GLU A 60 -0.02 3.02 28.21
C GLU A 60 -1.40 2.64 27.66
N MET A 61 -2.13 3.61 27.12
CA MET A 61 -3.44 3.40 26.51
C MET A 61 -3.35 2.65 25.18
N ILE A 62 -2.49 3.09 24.26
CA ILE A 62 -2.42 2.48 22.91
C ILE A 62 -1.55 1.22 22.88
N GLY A 63 -0.62 1.07 23.83
CA GLY A 63 0.38 0.02 23.92
C GLY A 63 1.75 0.47 23.42
N SER A 64 2.79 0.13 24.17
CA SER A 64 4.20 0.53 23.93
C SER A 64 4.74 0.14 22.55
N ASP A 65 4.29 -0.98 22.00
CA ASP A 65 4.78 -1.51 20.73
C ASP A 65 4.08 -0.87 19.51
N LYS A 66 2.92 -0.24 19.72
CA LYS A 66 2.10 0.32 18.62
C LYS A 66 2.82 1.37 17.79
N PRO A 67 3.50 2.37 18.37
CA PRO A 67 4.24 3.35 17.59
C PRO A 67 5.23 2.71 16.62
N SER A 68 5.98 1.70 17.10
CA SER A 68 6.98 0.99 16.30
C SER A 68 6.33 0.19 15.16
N GLU A 69 5.25 -0.55 15.44
CA GLU A 69 4.49 -1.26 14.42
C GLU A 69 3.89 -0.33 13.36
N CYS A 70 3.32 0.80 13.79
CA CYS A 70 2.71 1.80 12.91
C CYS A 70 3.76 2.39 11.97
N LEU A 71 4.89 2.87 12.50
CA LEU A 71 5.97 3.43 11.69
C LEU A 71 6.56 2.40 10.72
N LYS A 72 6.71 1.14 11.14
CA LYS A 72 7.15 0.06 10.23
C LYS A 72 6.21 -0.10 9.04
N ARG A 73 4.88 -0.09 9.26
CA ARG A 73 3.88 -0.20 8.19
C ARG A 73 3.86 1.04 7.30
N TRP A 74 3.94 2.23 7.89
CA TRP A 74 3.92 3.49 7.14
C TRP A 74 5.18 3.64 6.29
N ARG A 75 6.37 3.33 6.83
CA ARG A 75 7.61 3.37 6.06
C ARG A 75 7.54 2.52 4.78
N LYS A 76 7.00 1.29 4.88
CA LYS A 76 6.79 0.43 3.71
C LYS A 76 5.85 1.05 2.68
N THR A 77 4.80 1.72 3.13
CA THR A 77 3.83 2.39 2.25
C THR A 77 4.48 3.58 1.55
N PHE A 78 5.26 4.37 2.30
CA PHE A 78 5.99 5.52 1.80
C PHE A 78 7.08 5.14 0.80
N GLU A 79 7.82 4.06 1.05
CA GLU A 79 8.85 3.56 0.13
C GLU A 79 8.25 3.08 -1.20
N GLN A 80 7.07 2.47 -1.17
CA GLN A 80 6.43 1.92 -2.36
C GLN A 80 5.67 2.97 -3.19
N PHE A 81 5.05 3.96 -2.53
CA PHE A 81 4.09 4.86 -3.17
C PHE A 81 4.30 6.36 -2.85
N GLY A 82 5.30 6.71 -2.06
CA GLY A 82 5.52 8.07 -1.59
C GLY A 82 4.42 8.58 -0.65
N GLU A 83 4.29 9.90 -0.55
CA GLU A 83 3.26 10.58 0.25
C GLU A 83 1.85 10.23 -0.25
N ASP A 84 1.66 10.14 -1.57
CA ASP A 84 0.39 9.81 -2.22
C ASP A 84 -0.19 8.45 -1.77
N GLY A 85 0.67 7.56 -1.27
CA GLY A 85 0.27 6.27 -0.69
C GLY A 85 -0.65 6.40 0.52
N PHE A 86 -0.65 7.54 1.22
CA PHE A 86 -1.51 7.77 2.39
C PHE A 86 -2.78 8.56 2.07
N PHE A 87 -2.74 9.40 1.04
CA PHE A 87 -3.88 10.24 0.63
C PHE A 87 -4.82 9.51 -0.33
N THR A 88 -4.31 8.54 -1.09
CA THR A 88 -5.12 7.78 -2.03
C THR A 88 -5.58 6.46 -1.42
N GLU A 89 -6.89 6.19 -1.45
CA GLU A 89 -7.39 4.84 -1.17
C GLU A 89 -6.94 3.90 -2.30
N ARG A 90 -6.24 2.83 -1.92
CA ARG A 90 -5.65 1.85 -2.85
C ARG A 90 -6.18 0.44 -2.65
N ARG A 91 -6.99 0.19 -1.62
CA ARG A 91 -7.66 -1.09 -1.43
C ARG A 91 -8.47 -1.43 -2.68
N GLY A 92 -8.23 -2.62 -3.22
CA GLY A 92 -8.93 -3.11 -4.42
C GLY A 92 -8.43 -2.57 -5.76
N LYS A 93 -7.57 -1.55 -5.84
CA LYS A 93 -7.17 -0.94 -7.14
C LYS A 93 -6.39 -1.86 -8.08
N ALA A 94 -5.72 -2.88 -7.56
CA ALA A 94 -5.04 -3.92 -8.35
C ALA A 94 -5.73 -5.28 -8.25
N SER A 95 -6.90 -5.34 -7.61
CA SER A 95 -7.65 -6.59 -7.48
C SER A 95 -8.50 -6.77 -8.72
N THR A 96 -8.37 -7.93 -9.37
CA THR A 96 -9.32 -8.39 -10.40
C THR A 96 -10.68 -8.78 -9.81
N GLY A 97 -10.85 -8.65 -8.49
CA GLY A 97 -12.05 -8.98 -7.76
C GLY A 97 -12.32 -10.49 -7.72
N ARG A 98 -13.50 -10.85 -7.22
CA ARG A 98 -14.00 -12.22 -7.31
C ARG A 98 -14.49 -12.46 -8.74
N PRO A 99 -14.05 -13.53 -9.42
CA PRO A 99 -14.58 -13.87 -10.75
C PRO A 99 -16.10 -14.03 -10.71
N SER A 100 -16.78 -13.48 -11.72
CA SER A 100 -18.23 -13.65 -11.88
C SER A 100 -18.55 -15.12 -12.17
N SER A 101 -19.63 -15.62 -11.57
CA SER A 101 -20.19 -16.95 -11.89
C SER A 101 -21.03 -16.96 -13.17
N LYS A 102 -21.36 -15.79 -13.72
CA LYS A 102 -22.15 -15.67 -14.95
C LYS A 102 -21.29 -16.02 -16.17
N PRO A 103 -21.82 -16.77 -17.15
CA PRO A 103 -21.12 -17.00 -18.40
C PRO A 103 -20.88 -15.67 -19.14
N LEU A 104 -19.70 -15.52 -19.75
CA LEU A 104 -19.35 -14.35 -20.54
C LEU A 104 -20.19 -14.29 -21.82
N SER A 105 -20.57 -13.08 -22.25
CA SER A 105 -21.20 -12.88 -23.56
C SER A 105 -20.24 -13.25 -24.69
N VAL A 106 -20.77 -13.55 -25.87
CA VAL A 106 -19.97 -13.78 -27.08
C VAL A 106 -19.06 -12.57 -27.38
N GLU A 107 -19.59 -11.36 -27.21
CA GLU A 107 -18.85 -10.10 -27.40
C GLU A 107 -17.69 -9.95 -26.40
N ASP A 108 -17.91 -10.29 -25.14
CA ASP A 108 -16.86 -10.25 -24.11
C ASP A 108 -15.75 -11.28 -24.39
N ASN A 109 -16.15 -12.47 -24.84
CA ASN A 109 -15.21 -13.51 -25.24
C ASN A 109 -14.38 -13.08 -26.45
N LEU A 110 -15.01 -12.43 -27.43
CA LEU A 110 -14.32 -11.88 -28.60
C LEU A 110 -13.29 -10.83 -28.19
N LYS A 111 -13.70 -9.84 -27.38
CA LYS A 111 -12.80 -8.80 -26.87
C LYS A 111 -11.61 -9.38 -26.11
N LYS A 112 -11.84 -10.43 -25.32
CA LYS A 112 -10.78 -11.14 -24.58
C LYS A 112 -9.83 -11.86 -25.53
N ALA A 113 -10.34 -12.52 -26.57
CA ALA A 113 -9.55 -13.19 -27.59
C ALA A 113 -8.69 -12.20 -28.39
N GLU A 114 -9.27 -11.09 -28.83
CA GLU A 114 -8.57 -10.01 -29.55
C GLU A 114 -7.43 -9.42 -28.70
N ALA A 115 -7.69 -9.13 -27.42
CA ALA A 115 -6.65 -8.66 -26.50
C ALA A 115 -5.52 -9.69 -26.33
N ARG A 116 -5.86 -10.99 -26.31
CA ARG A 116 -4.87 -12.08 -26.23
C ARG A 116 -4.04 -12.19 -27.50
N ILE A 117 -4.66 -12.09 -28.67
CA ILE A 117 -3.98 -12.10 -29.97
C ILE A 117 -2.99 -10.94 -30.04
N LYS A 118 -3.43 -9.72 -29.74
CA LYS A 118 -2.59 -8.51 -29.75
C LYS A 118 -1.39 -8.64 -28.80
N PHE A 119 -1.60 -9.22 -27.62
CA PHE A 119 -0.50 -9.49 -26.68
C PHE A 119 0.51 -10.49 -27.25
N LEU A 120 0.04 -11.60 -27.81
CA LEU A 120 0.91 -12.64 -28.40
C LEU A 120 1.67 -12.12 -29.63
N GLU A 121 1.05 -11.26 -30.45
CA GLU A 121 1.72 -10.62 -31.58
C GLU A 121 2.87 -9.72 -31.12
N ALA A 122 2.67 -8.93 -30.06
CA ALA A 122 3.71 -8.10 -29.48
C ALA A 122 4.86 -8.93 -28.88
N GLU A 123 4.54 -10.06 -28.23
CA GLU A 123 5.53 -11.00 -27.71
C GLU A 123 6.37 -11.63 -28.83
N LEU A 124 5.74 -12.04 -29.94
CA LEU A 124 6.43 -12.55 -31.12
C LEU A 124 7.33 -11.50 -31.78
N GLU A 125 6.88 -10.26 -31.89
CA GLU A 125 7.70 -9.16 -32.43
C GLU A 125 8.95 -8.93 -31.57
N PHE A 126 8.79 -8.95 -30.25
CA PHE A 126 9.90 -8.81 -29.31
C PHE A 126 10.91 -9.96 -29.45
N LEU A 127 10.44 -11.21 -29.55
CA LEU A 127 11.30 -12.37 -29.76
C LEU A 127 12.08 -12.31 -31.08
N LYS A 128 11.44 -11.86 -32.16
CA LYS A 128 12.12 -11.67 -33.46
C LYS A 128 13.26 -10.64 -33.36
N LYS A 129 13.04 -9.52 -32.67
CA LYS A 129 14.07 -8.51 -32.43
C LYS A 129 15.24 -9.05 -31.61
N LEU A 130 14.97 -9.90 -30.60
CA LEU A 130 16.03 -10.54 -29.81
C LEU A 130 16.88 -11.51 -30.64
N ASP A 131 16.27 -12.38 -31.44
CA ASP A 131 17.02 -13.30 -32.33
C ASP A 131 17.90 -12.53 -33.32
N GLU A 132 17.40 -11.42 -33.87
CA GLU A 132 18.19 -10.57 -34.75
C GLU A 132 19.43 -9.98 -34.05
N LEU A 133 19.25 -9.44 -32.84
CA LEU A 133 20.37 -8.93 -32.03
C LEU A 133 21.39 -10.02 -31.69
N GLU A 134 20.94 -11.23 -31.34
CA GLU A 134 21.83 -12.36 -31.09
C GLU A 134 22.64 -12.74 -32.32
N ARG A 135 22.01 -12.80 -33.50
CA ARG A 135 22.71 -13.09 -34.76
C ARG A 135 23.74 -12.02 -35.08
N GLN A 136 23.42 -10.74 -34.87
CA GLN A 136 24.38 -9.65 -35.05
C GLN A 136 25.56 -9.76 -34.07
N ALA A 137 25.30 -10.07 -32.80
CA ALA A 137 26.34 -10.28 -31.80
C ALA A 137 27.25 -11.47 -32.12
N LYS A 138 26.69 -12.59 -32.60
CA LYS A 138 27.45 -13.76 -33.07
C LYS A 138 28.32 -13.43 -34.28
N LYS A 139 27.82 -12.61 -35.22
CA LYS A 139 28.60 -12.13 -36.38
C LYS A 139 29.76 -11.22 -35.98
N LYS A 140 29.57 -10.35 -34.98
CA LYS A 140 30.64 -9.45 -34.47
C LYS A 140 31.73 -10.15 -33.65
N LYS A 141 31.47 -11.37 -33.16
CA LYS A 141 32.43 -12.20 -32.41
C LYS A 141 33.28 -13.13 -33.30
N LYS A 142 32.93 -13.27 -34.58
CA LYS A 142 33.74 -13.93 -35.61
C LYS A 142 34.63 -12.90 -36.28
#